data_AF-A0A7I0Y8X9-F1
#
_entry.id   AF-A0A7I0Y8X9-F1
#
_cell.length_a   1.000
_cell.length_b   1.000
_cell.length_c   1.000
_cell.angle_alpha   90.00
_cell.angle_beta   90.00
_cell.angle_gamma   90.00
#
_symmetry.space_group_name_H-M   'P 1'
#
loop_
_entity.id
_entity.type
_entity.pdbx_description
1 polymer ?
#
loop_
_entity_poly.entity_id
_entity_poly.type
_entity_poly.pdbx_seq_one_letter_code
_entity_poly.pdbx_strand_id
1 'polypeptide(L)'
;MSSNYFAVDPDSLAKNAPNVRAYSDQMRQVVTRLETRLRELGDCWGDDPMGKTFAEQYVSPRDQMIEGLKGIVDVLDSTADGLQTMAKGFHATEDQNTKIARDFERGTTDAPTHPGSVPETGASGGSRGHGAKRV
;
A
#
# COMPACT_ATOMS: atom_id res chain seq x y z
N MET A 1 -14.46 24.18 9.34
CA MET A 1 -13.83 22.86 9.54
C MET A 1 -13.94 22.10 8.23
N SER A 2 -12.99 22.28 7.30
CA SER A 2 -12.94 21.52 6.06
C SER A 2 -12.52 20.09 6.37
N SER A 3 -13.38 19.12 6.05
CA SER A 3 -13.08 17.70 6.15
C SER A 3 -11.92 17.36 5.21
N ASN A 4 -10.74 17.09 5.76
CA ASN A 4 -9.59 16.53 5.05
C ASN A 4 -9.90 15.08 4.67
N TYR A 5 -10.71 14.90 3.63
CA TYR A 5 -10.93 13.60 3.03
C TYR A 5 -9.68 13.21 2.24
N PHE A 6 -8.95 12.23 2.75
CA PHE A 6 -7.79 11.65 2.09
C PHE A 6 -8.28 10.49 1.21
N ALA A 7 -8.63 10.80 -0.05
CA ALA A 7 -8.84 9.79 -1.08
C ALA A 7 -7.54 9.56 -1.85
N VAL A 8 -7.09 8.31 -1.86
CA VAL A 8 -5.97 7.85 -2.68
C VAL A 8 -6.57 7.13 -3.88
N ASP A 9 -6.12 7.48 -5.09
CA ASP A 9 -6.41 6.72 -6.31
C ASP A 9 -5.35 5.62 -6.47
N PRO A 10 -5.67 4.34 -6.14
CA PRO A 10 -4.72 3.24 -6.19
C PRO A 10 -4.28 2.92 -7.62
N ASP A 11 -5.13 3.16 -8.63
CA ASP A 11 -4.79 2.92 -10.03
C ASP A 11 -3.77 3.94 -10.53
N SER A 12 -3.92 5.21 -10.12
CA SER A 12 -2.93 6.24 -10.40
C SER A 12 -1.61 5.99 -9.67
N LEU A 13 -1.64 5.50 -8.42
CA LEU A 13 -0.42 5.07 -7.73
C LEU A 13 0.28 3.91 -8.46
N ALA A 14 -0.49 2.87 -8.82
CA ALA A 14 0.03 1.69 -9.50
C ALA A 14 0.63 2.03 -10.87
N LYS A 15 0.01 2.95 -11.62
CA LYS A 15 0.51 3.40 -12.93
C LYS A 15 1.82 4.17 -12.84
N ASN A 16 2.05 4.92 -11.76
CA ASN A 16 3.22 5.80 -11.63
C ASN A 16 4.39 5.15 -10.88
N ALA A 17 4.15 4.11 -10.07
CA ALA A 17 5.22 3.37 -9.39
C ALA A 17 6.33 2.85 -10.33
N PRO A 18 6.03 2.33 -11.54
CA PRO A 18 7.06 1.95 -12.52
C PRO A 18 7.92 3.13 -12.97
N ASN A 19 7.38 4.34 -13.06
CA ASN A 19 8.16 5.52 -13.45
C ASN A 19 9.16 5.90 -12.36
N VAL A 20 8.76 5.84 -11.08
CA VAL A 20 9.65 6.09 -9.95
C VAL A 20 10.79 5.08 -9.94
N ARG A 21 10.49 3.79 -10.17
CA ARG A 21 11.50 2.74 -10.30
C ARG A 21 12.42 2.94 -11.52
N ALA A 22 11.88 3.40 -12.65
CA ALA A 22 12.70 3.70 -13.82
C ALA A 22 13.70 4.84 -13.55
N TYR A 23 13.33 5.83 -12.73
CA TYR A 23 14.24 6.90 -12.34
C TYR A 23 15.28 6.43 -11.33
N SER A 24 14.93 5.58 -10.37
CA SER A 24 15.91 4.99 -9.45
C SER A 24 16.91 4.11 -10.18
N ASP A 25 16.46 3.30 -11.15
CA ASP A 25 17.33 2.49 -12.01
C ASP A 25 18.30 3.34 -12.84
N GLN A 26 17.83 4.44 -13.43
CA GLN A 26 18.68 5.38 -14.16
C GLN A 26 19.73 6.02 -13.24
N MET A 27 19.31 6.47 -12.05
CA MET A 27 20.20 7.07 -11.07
C MET A 27 21.25 6.04 -10.60
N ARG A 28 20.84 4.79 -10.35
CA ARG A 28 21.73 3.67 -10.01
C ARG A 28 22.80 3.47 -11.09
N GLN A 29 22.41 3.44 -12.36
CA GLN A 29 23.36 3.30 -13.47
C GLN A 29 24.37 4.45 -13.52
N VAL A 30 23.93 5.69 -13.31
CA VAL A 30 24.82 6.86 -13.30
C VAL A 30 25.82 6.78 -12.15
N VAL A 31 25.36 6.44 -10.93
CA VAL A 31 26.21 6.30 -9.75
C VAL A 31 27.22 5.17 -9.92
N THR A 32 26.79 4.00 -10.39
CA THR A 32 27.69 2.86 -10.67
C THR A 32 28.72 3.21 -11.74
N ARG A 33 28.32 3.94 -12.78
CA ARG A 33 29.26 4.39 -13.82
C ARG A 33 30.27 5.37 -13.25
N LEU A 34 29.83 6.36 -12.48
CA LEU A 34 30.72 7.32 -11.82
C LEU A 34 31.74 6.61 -10.91
N GLU A 35 31.28 5.73 -10.03
CA GLU A 35 32.13 4.94 -9.13
C GLU A 35 33.12 4.07 -9.89
N THR A 36 32.71 3.44 -10.98
CA THR A 36 33.59 2.62 -11.82
C THR A 36 34.67 3.47 -12.48
N ARG A 37 34.31 4.63 -13.03
CA ARG A 37 35.27 5.54 -13.67
C ARG A 37 36.26 6.13 -12.67
N LEU A 38 35.82 6.45 -11.46
CA LEU A 38 36.70 6.93 -10.39
C LEU A 38 37.68 5.85 -9.95
N ARG A 39 37.24 4.59 -9.86
CA ARG A 39 38.13 3.45 -9.55
C ARG A 39 39.11 3.16 -10.69
N GLU A 40 38.67 3.23 -11.95
CA GLU A 40 39.52 3.04 -13.13
C GLU A 40 40.64 4.08 -13.21
N LEU A 41 40.38 5.32 -12.79
CA LEU A 41 41.37 6.39 -12.81
C LEU A 41 42.52 6.15 -11.82
N GLY A 42 42.28 5.36 -10.77
CA GLY A 42 43.24 5.07 -9.72
C GLY A 42 43.72 6.31 -8.97
N ASP A 43 44.77 6.13 -8.18
CA ASP A 43 45.36 7.20 -7.38
C ASP A 43 46.32 8.02 -8.26
N CYS A 44 45.86 9.18 -8.72
CA CYS A 44 46.61 10.04 -9.63
C CYS A 44 47.57 11.03 -8.93
N TRP A 45 47.62 11.01 -7.60
CA TRP A 45 48.33 11.99 -6.77
C TRP A 45 49.74 11.56 -6.34
N GLY A 46 50.19 10.34 -6.65
CA GLY A 46 51.54 9.86 -6.34
C GLY A 46 51.80 9.59 -4.84
N ASP A 47 52.98 9.01 -4.54
CA ASP A 47 53.38 8.60 -3.18
C ASP A 47 54.19 9.66 -2.42
N ASP A 48 54.37 10.85 -3.00
CA ASP A 48 55.07 11.95 -2.34
C ASP A 48 54.22 12.56 -1.19
N PRO A 49 54.84 13.30 -0.25
CA PRO A 49 54.12 13.84 0.91
C PRO A 49 52.91 14.71 0.54
N MET A 50 52.98 15.47 -0.56
CA MET A 50 51.85 16.29 -1.03
C MET A 50 50.74 15.41 -1.61
N GLY A 51 51.10 14.38 -2.36
CA GLY A 51 50.19 13.38 -2.89
C GLY A 51 49.39 12.68 -1.79
N LYS A 52 50.05 12.25 -0.71
CA LYS A 52 49.41 11.61 0.45
C LYS A 52 48.45 12.55 1.18
N THR A 53 48.85 13.80 1.41
CA THR A 53 47.95 14.80 2.03
C THR A 53 46.73 15.08 1.16
N PHE A 54 46.89 15.12 -0.17
CA PHE A 54 45.74 15.25 -1.07
C PHE A 54 44.81 14.04 -0.98
N ALA A 55 45.36 12.83 -0.99
CA ALA A 55 44.62 11.58 -0.88
C ALA A 55 43.75 11.56 0.39
N GLU A 56 44.34 11.88 1.54
CA GLU A 56 43.66 11.88 2.85
C GLU A 56 42.46 12.84 2.86
N GLN A 57 42.58 13.99 2.21
CA GLN A 57 41.54 15.02 2.17
C GLN A 57 40.49 14.77 1.09
N TYR A 58 40.84 14.07 0.01
CA TYR A 58 39.94 13.86 -1.15
C TYR A 58 39.19 12.53 -1.09
N VAL A 59 39.86 11.43 -0.73
CA VAL A 59 39.31 10.08 -0.79
C VAL A 59 38.10 9.93 0.11
N SER A 60 38.19 10.42 1.36
CA SER A 60 37.10 10.30 2.32
C SER A 60 35.84 11.07 1.88
N PRO A 61 35.88 12.37 1.52
CA PRO A 61 34.71 13.07 1.00
C PRO A 61 34.16 12.49 -0.31
N ARG A 62 35.04 11.99 -1.19
CA ARG A 62 34.63 11.30 -2.42
C ARG A 62 33.79 10.07 -2.09
N ASP A 63 34.27 9.23 -1.19
CA ASP A 63 33.60 7.98 -0.83
C ASP A 63 32.26 8.27 -0.13
N GLN A 64 32.24 9.25 0.79
CA GLN A 64 31.00 9.73 1.43
C GLN A 64 29.97 10.25 0.42
N MET A 65 30.40 10.97 -0.62
CA MET A 65 29.51 11.44 -1.68
C MET A 65 28.91 10.27 -2.48
N ILE A 66 29.71 9.27 -2.83
CA ILE A 66 29.23 8.07 -3.54
C ILE A 66 28.26 7.28 -2.67
N GLU A 67 28.55 7.11 -1.38
CA GLU A 67 27.63 6.47 -0.43
C GLU A 67 26.32 7.23 -0.29
N GLY A 68 26.37 8.56 -0.18
CA GLY A 68 25.17 9.40 -0.11
C GLY A 68 24.30 9.26 -1.36
N LEU A 69 24.91 9.23 -2.55
CA LEU A 69 24.19 8.99 -3.80
C LEU A 69 23.54 7.60 -3.84
N LYS A 70 24.22 6.55 -3.36
CA LYS A 70 23.63 5.21 -3.24
C LYS A 70 22.43 5.21 -2.28
N GLY A 71 22.54 5.90 -1.14
CA GLY A 71 21.45 6.05 -0.18
C GLY A 71 20.21 6.73 -0.78
N ILE A 72 20.39 7.74 -1.64
CA ILE A 72 19.27 8.38 -2.35
C ILE A 72 18.56 7.38 -3.29
N VAL A 73 19.32 6.57 -4.02
CA VAL A 73 18.77 5.53 -4.90
C VAL A 73 17.93 4.53 -4.07
N ASP A 74 18.44 4.09 -2.93
CA ASP A 74 17.74 3.12 -2.08
C ASP A 74 16.44 3.69 -1.48
N VAL A 75 16.42 4.99 -1.16
CA VAL A 75 15.19 5.69 -0.72
C VAL A 75 14.16 5.75 -1.86
N LEU A 76 14.59 6.02 -3.10
CA LEU A 76 13.69 6.03 -4.25
C LEU A 76 13.11 4.63 -4.52
N ASP A 77 13.92 3.58 -4.43
CA ASP A 77 13.46 2.19 -4.57
C ASP A 77 12.46 1.82 -3.48
N SER A 78 12.76 2.12 -2.22
CA SER A 78 11.85 1.91 -1.08
C SER A 78 10.53 2.66 -1.26
N THR A 79 10.58 3.87 -1.82
CA THR A 79 9.38 4.65 -2.14
C THR A 79 8.54 3.99 -3.22
N ALA A 80 9.16 3.48 -4.29
CA ALA A 80 8.47 2.75 -5.35
C ALA A 80 7.82 1.46 -4.82
N ASP A 81 8.52 0.73 -3.95
CA ASP A 81 8.02 -0.49 -3.28
C ASP A 81 6.84 -0.18 -2.35
N GLY A 82 6.93 0.91 -1.59
CA GLY A 82 5.86 1.39 -0.73
C GLY A 82 4.62 1.75 -1.55
N LEU A 83 4.78 2.47 -2.66
CA LEU A 83 3.70 2.81 -3.59
C LEU A 83 3.00 1.56 -4.15
N GLN A 84 3.79 0.58 -4.59
CA GLN A 84 3.26 -0.68 -5.11
C GLN A 84 2.54 -1.49 -4.03
N THR A 85 3.08 -1.51 -2.81
CA THR A 85 2.48 -2.21 -1.67
C THR A 85 1.15 -1.57 -1.28
N MET A 86 1.09 -0.24 -1.23
CA MET A 86 -0.15 0.49 -0.96
C MET A 86 -1.22 0.21 -2.03
N ALA A 87 -0.86 0.27 -3.31
CA ALA A 87 -1.80 -0.03 -4.39
C ALA A 87 -2.38 -1.45 -4.27
N LYS A 88 -1.54 -2.46 -4.00
CA LYS A 88 -1.99 -3.84 -3.77
C LYS A 88 -2.91 -3.96 -2.55
N GLY A 89 -2.59 -3.27 -1.46
CA GLY A 89 -3.40 -3.24 -0.24
C GLY A 89 -4.79 -2.65 -0.45
N PHE A 90 -4.88 -1.56 -1.22
CA PHE A 90 -6.16 -0.96 -1.60
C PHE A 90 -7.01 -1.91 -2.46
N HIS A 91 -6.42 -2.52 -3.49
CA HIS A 91 -7.15 -3.50 -4.32
C HIS A 91 -7.66 -4.70 -3.50
N ALA A 92 -6.82 -5.26 -2.62
CA ALA A 92 -7.22 -6.39 -1.79
C ALA A 92 -8.38 -6.03 -0.83
N THR A 93 -8.36 -4.81 -0.29
CA THR A 93 -9.44 -4.29 0.57
C THR A 93 -10.73 -4.13 -0.21
N GLU A 94 -10.66 -3.57 -1.43
CA GLU A 94 -11.82 -3.37 -2.29
C GLU A 94 -12.43 -4.69 -2.76
N ASP A 95 -11.60 -5.66 -3.13
CA ASP A 95 -12.04 -7.02 -3.50
C ASP A 95 -12.74 -7.71 -2.32
N GLN A 96 -12.20 -7.55 -1.10
CA GLN A 96 -12.80 -8.12 0.10
C GLN A 96 -14.17 -7.48 0.40
N ASN A 97 -14.26 -6.15 0.31
CA ASN A 97 -15.51 -5.41 0.51
C ASN A 97 -16.56 -5.79 -0.54
N THR A 98 -16.15 -5.92 -1.80
CA THR A 98 -17.03 -6.32 -2.91
C THR A 98 -17.57 -7.75 -2.70
N LYS A 99 -16.72 -8.69 -2.23
CA LYS A 99 -17.17 -10.05 -1.91
C LYS A 99 -18.20 -10.05 -0.78
N ILE A 100 -17.93 -9.34 0.31
CA ILE A 100 -18.86 -9.22 1.44
C ILE A 100 -20.20 -8.61 0.99
N ALA A 101 -20.16 -7.56 0.17
CA ALA A 101 -21.37 -6.93 -0.35
C ALA A 101 -22.21 -7.89 -1.21
N ARG A 102 -21.57 -8.66 -2.11
CA ARG A 102 -22.23 -9.68 -2.93
C ARG A 102 -22.80 -10.83 -2.10
N ASP A 103 -22.09 -11.26 -1.06
CA ASP A 103 -22.55 -12.30 -0.15
C ASP A 103 -23.78 -11.83 0.65
N PHE A 104 -23.79 -10.56 1.07
CA PHE A 104 -24.98 -9.95 1.69
C PHE A 104 -26.17 -9.92 0.73
N GLU A 105 -25.97 -9.48 -0.51
CA GLU A 105 -27.03 -9.42 -1.53
C GLU A 105 -27.58 -10.82 -1.90
N ARG A 106 -26.72 -11.85 -1.91
CA ARG A 106 -27.16 -13.24 -2.10
C ARG A 106 -27.91 -13.79 -0.88
N GLY A 107 -27.48 -13.43 0.34
CA GLY A 107 -28.16 -13.82 1.57
C GLY A 107 -29.55 -13.18 1.75
N THR A 108 -29.79 -12.02 1.16
CA THR A 108 -31.12 -11.38 1.16
C THR A 108 -32.07 -11.93 0.09
N THR A 109 -31.55 -12.53 -0.99
CA THR A 109 -32.38 -13.13 -2.05
C THR A 109 -32.89 -14.54 -1.72
N ASP A 110 -32.30 -15.24 -0.73
CA ASP A 110 -32.78 -16.53 -0.21
C ASP A 110 -33.81 -16.39 0.94
N ALA A 111 -34.36 -15.19 1.17
CA ALA A 111 -35.46 -15.02 2.12
C ALA A 111 -36.71 -15.78 1.62
N PRO A 112 -37.29 -16.72 2.40
CA PRO A 112 -38.45 -17.48 1.95
C PRO A 112 -39.61 -16.52 1.73
N THR A 113 -40.13 -16.51 0.49
CA THR A 113 -41.35 -15.83 0.10
C THR A 113 -42.50 -16.44 0.90
N HIS A 114 -42.91 -15.78 1.98
CA HIS A 114 -44.11 -16.15 2.71
C HIS A 114 -45.32 -15.59 1.94
N PRO A 115 -46.19 -16.43 1.34
CA PRO A 115 -47.38 -15.93 0.68
C PRO A 115 -48.43 -15.58 1.76
N GLY A 116 -48.91 -14.34 1.67
CA GLY A 116 -50.13 -13.76 2.21
C GLY A 116 -50.88 -14.47 3.35
N SER A 117 -51.06 -13.73 4.44
CA SER A 117 -52.33 -13.74 5.18
C SER A 117 -52.43 -12.49 6.05
N VAL A 118 -53.16 -11.49 5.56
CA VAL A 118 -53.90 -10.57 6.42
C VAL A 118 -55.17 -11.31 6.85
N PRO A 119 -55.61 -11.17 8.10
CA PRO A 119 -56.97 -10.65 8.22
C PRO A 119 -57.14 -9.61 9.32
N GLU A 120 -58.10 -8.73 9.01
CA GLU A 120 -58.71 -7.69 9.81
C GLU A 120 -59.22 -8.14 11.19
N THR A 121 -59.28 -7.12 12.05
CA THR A 121 -59.98 -6.99 13.33
C THR A 121 -61.48 -7.32 13.28
N GLY A 122 -62.03 -7.96 14.33
CA GLY A 122 -63.46 -7.88 14.62
C GLY A 122 -64.08 -8.91 15.58
N ALA A 123 -64.37 -8.45 16.80
CA ALA A 123 -65.56 -8.76 17.62
C ALA A 123 -65.81 -10.15 18.28
N SER A 124 -65.87 -10.09 19.62
CA SER A 124 -67.03 -10.44 20.47
C SER A 124 -67.43 -11.92 20.71
N GLY A 125 -67.36 -12.34 21.99
CA GLY A 125 -68.42 -13.15 22.62
C GLY A 125 -68.06 -14.48 23.28
N GLY A 126 -68.09 -14.53 24.63
CA GLY A 126 -68.89 -15.53 25.34
C GLY A 126 -68.26 -16.84 25.89
N SER A 127 -67.92 -16.80 27.19
CA SER A 127 -68.45 -17.67 28.29
C SER A 127 -68.11 -19.18 28.45
N ARG A 128 -67.58 -19.49 29.66
CA ARG A 128 -67.75 -20.69 30.53
C ARG A 128 -67.12 -22.03 30.05
N GLY A 129 -66.43 -22.85 30.85
CA GLY A 129 -66.13 -22.91 32.29
C GLY A 129 -65.74 -24.37 32.66
N HIS A 130 -65.10 -24.58 33.83
CA HIS A 130 -64.87 -25.87 34.52
C HIS A 130 -63.87 -26.86 33.85
N GLY A 131 -62.95 -27.59 34.50
CA GLY A 131 -62.62 -27.86 35.90
C GLY A 131 -61.43 -28.85 35.93
N ALA A 132 -60.84 -29.05 37.12
CA ALA A 132 -59.50 -29.61 37.36
C ALA A 132 -59.37 -31.15 37.47
N LYS A 133 -58.15 -31.68 37.23
CA LYS A 133 -57.33 -32.64 38.05
C LYS A 133 -56.19 -33.27 37.19
N ARG A 134 -54.90 -33.27 37.59
CA ARG A 134 -54.16 -34.32 38.36
C ARG A 134 -54.50 -35.74 37.86
N VAL A 135 -53.62 -36.57 37.31
CA VAL A 135 -52.25 -36.99 37.62
C VAL A 135 -51.57 -37.40 36.31
#